data_AF-A0A2V5Z7C0-F1
#
_entry.id   AF-A0A2V5Z7C0-F1
#
_cell.length_a   1.000
_cell.length_b   1.000
_cell.length_c   1.000
_cell.angle_alpha   90.00
_cell.angle_beta   90.00
_cell.angle_gamma   90.00
#
_symmetry.space_group_name_H-M   'P 1'
#
loop_
_entity.id
_entity.type
_entity.pdbx_description
1 polymer ?
#
loop_
_entity_poly.entity_id
_entity_poly.type
_entity_poly.pdbx_seq_one_letter_code
_entity_poly.pdbx_strand_id
1 'polypeptide(L)'
;MVMLRFFSVVLVALCCVAADPTWNPADAVKEAEQDIRSGHIKFYWAGSVASFPVGVPFDVAKNYPKANAGIGCVTNDIPLRERQQEYARRYNEKMFAYVSQKH
;
A
#
# COMPACT_ATOMS: atom_id res chain seq x y z
N MET A 1 27.89 -34.70 24.60
CA MET A 1 26.89 -35.21 23.64
C MET A 1 25.51 -34.84 24.22
N VAL A 2 24.97 -33.68 23.84
CA VAL A 2 23.79 -33.55 22.96
C VAL A 2 22.59 -34.27 23.58
N MET A 3 21.55 -33.59 24.07
CA MET A 3 20.46 -33.20 23.16
C MET A 3 19.55 -32.11 23.77
N LEU A 4 19.35 -31.08 22.95
CA LEU A 4 18.43 -29.96 22.99
C LEU A 4 17.23 -30.03 23.96
N ARG A 5 17.14 -29.01 24.83
CA ARG A 5 15.87 -28.56 25.41
C ARG A 5 15.04 -27.90 24.31
N PHE A 6 13.97 -28.57 23.90
CA PHE A 6 12.97 -28.05 22.97
C PHE A 6 12.20 -26.88 23.62
N PHE A 7 12.68 -25.65 23.42
CA PHE A 7 11.85 -24.46 23.57
C PHE A 7 11.00 -24.31 22.32
N SER A 8 9.85 -25.00 22.31
CA SER A 8 8.82 -24.80 21.29
C SER A 8 8.16 -23.44 21.50
N VAL A 9 8.78 -22.38 20.98
CA VAL A 9 8.14 -21.06 20.84
C VAL A 9 7.07 -21.22 19.76
N VAL A 10 5.82 -21.35 20.20
CA VAL A 10 4.63 -21.36 19.35
C VAL A 10 4.53 -19.99 18.69
N LEU A 11 5.08 -19.88 17.47
CA LEU A 11 4.95 -18.71 16.62
C LEU A 11 3.51 -18.70 16.07
N VAL A 12 2.59 -18.04 16.77
CA VAL A 12 1.24 -17.80 16.27
C VAL A 12 1.37 -16.82 15.11
N ALA A 13 1.41 -17.34 13.89
CA ALA A 13 1.28 -16.55 12.68
C ALA A 13 -0.15 -15.98 12.63
N LEU A 14 -0.33 -14.80 13.22
CA LEU A 14 -1.54 -14.01 13.07
C LEU A 14 -1.57 -13.54 11.60
N CYS A 15 -2.22 -14.30 10.73
CA CYS A 15 -2.48 -13.89 9.37
C CYS A 15 -3.43 -12.68 9.44
N CYS A 16 -2.86 -11.47 9.49
CA CYS A 16 -3.59 -10.24 9.26
C CYS A 16 -4.07 -10.25 7.81
N VAL A 17 -5.29 -10.73 7.59
CA VAL A 17 -5.99 -10.52 6.33
C VAL A 17 -6.27 -9.02 6.29
N ALA A 18 -5.41 -8.27 5.58
CA ALA A 18 -5.62 -6.86 5.37
C ALA A 18 -6.94 -6.70 4.60
N ALA A 19 -7.96 -6.17 5.26
CA ALA A 19 -9.19 -5.80 4.59
C ALA A 19 -8.87 -4.78 3.50
N ASP A 20 -9.57 -4.87 2.37
CA ASP A 20 -9.44 -3.85 1.33
C ASP A 20 -9.76 -2.47 1.92
N PRO A 21 -9.05 -1.41 1.47
CA PRO A 21 -9.33 -0.06 1.94
C PRO A 21 -10.80 0.28 1.74
N THR A 22 -11.35 1.05 2.68
CA THR A 22 -12.72 1.60 2.58
C THR A 22 -12.88 2.57 1.39
N TRP A 23 -11.78 2.89 0.71
CA TRP A 23 -11.66 3.91 -0.33
C TRP A 23 -12.17 5.28 0.13
N ASN A 24 -12.23 5.51 1.43
CA ASN A 24 -12.52 6.80 2.01
C ASN A 24 -11.24 7.65 1.97
N PRO A 25 -11.21 8.77 1.22
CA PRO A 25 -10.00 9.59 1.11
C PRO A 25 -9.47 10.14 2.44
N ALA A 26 -10.29 10.17 3.49
CA ALA A 26 -9.86 10.56 4.84
C ALA A 26 -8.94 9.51 5.49
N ASP A 27 -9.14 8.22 5.17
CA ASP A 27 -8.37 7.11 5.75
C ASP A 27 -6.98 6.98 5.10
N ALA A 28 -6.83 7.44 3.84
CA ALA A 28 -5.59 7.34 3.07
C ALA A 28 -4.37 7.94 3.77
N VAL A 29 -4.51 9.13 4.36
CA VAL A 29 -3.40 9.81 5.07
C VAL A 29 -3.03 9.04 6.35
N LYS A 30 -4.04 8.57 7.08
CA LYS A 30 -3.84 7.80 8.31
C LYS A 30 -3.13 6.47 8.03
N GLU A 31 -3.51 5.78 6.95
CA GLU A 31 -2.83 4.57 6.49
C GLU A 31 -1.37 4.88 6.14
N ALA A 32 -1.11 5.93 5.33
CA ALA A 32 0.24 6.31 4.96
C ALA A 32 1.13 6.59 6.19
N GLU A 33 0.61 7.33 7.18
CA GLU A 33 1.33 7.59 8.42
C GLU A 33 1.60 6.32 9.23
N GLN A 34 0.63 5.41 9.30
CA GLN A 34 0.81 4.12 9.98
C GLN A 34 1.88 3.28 9.29
N ASP A 35 1.83 3.17 7.97
CA ASP A 35 2.77 2.42 7.15
C ASP A 35 4.19 3.04 7.22
N ILE A 36 4.30 4.37 7.25
CA ILE A 36 5.57 5.07 7.50
C ILE A 36 6.13 4.67 8.87
N ARG A 37 5.31 4.67 9.93
CA ARG A 37 5.75 4.31 11.29
C ARG A 37 6.17 2.85 11.40
N SER A 38 5.49 1.95 10.69
CA SER A 38 5.81 0.52 10.70
C SER A 38 6.85 0.10 9.64
N GLY A 39 7.32 1.04 8.80
CA GLY A 39 8.27 0.76 7.73
C GLY A 39 7.69 0.02 6.51
N HIS A 40 6.37 -0.02 6.37
CA HIS A 40 5.67 -0.67 5.25
C HIS A 40 5.51 0.26 4.06
N ILE A 41 6.62 0.57 3.40
CA ILE A 41 6.60 1.49 2.26
C ILE A 41 6.04 0.77 1.02
N LYS A 42 5.01 1.35 0.41
CA LYS A 42 4.36 0.90 -0.83
C LYS A 42 3.80 2.09 -1.59
N PHE A 43 3.47 1.92 -2.86
CA PHE A 43 2.71 2.92 -3.63
C PHE A 43 1.46 2.28 -4.23
N TYR A 44 0.37 3.03 -4.26
CA TYR A 44 -0.87 2.63 -4.93
C TYR A 44 -0.81 2.94 -6.44
N TRP A 45 -1.26 1.96 -7.22
CA TRP A 45 -1.30 2.02 -8.68
C TRP A 45 -2.74 1.85 -9.15
N ALA A 46 -3.12 2.57 -10.20
CA ALA A 46 -4.43 2.50 -10.82
C ALA A 46 -4.28 2.44 -12.34
N GLY A 47 -5.27 1.88 -13.03
CA GLY A 47 -5.32 1.82 -14.48
C GLY A 47 -5.80 0.48 -15.00
N SER A 48 -6.07 0.42 -16.30
CA SER A 48 -6.63 -0.79 -16.91
C SER A 48 -5.55 -1.66 -17.56
N VAL A 49 -5.36 -1.51 -18.86
CA VAL A 49 -4.34 -2.24 -19.64
C VAL A 49 -2.93 -1.84 -19.20
N ALA A 50 -2.75 -0.57 -18.82
CA ALA A 50 -1.53 -0.07 -18.21
C ALA A 50 -1.88 0.58 -16.86
N SER A 51 -1.21 0.12 -15.81
CA SER A 51 -1.30 0.72 -14.47
C SER A 51 -0.18 1.73 -14.26
N PHE A 52 -0.49 2.85 -13.63
CA PHE A 52 0.48 3.88 -13.28
C PHE A 52 0.38 4.22 -11.79
N PRO A 53 1.50 4.63 -11.16
CA PRO A 53 1.46 5.09 -9.79
C PRO A 53 0.75 6.43 -9.74
N VAL A 54 -0.29 6.53 -8.91
CA VAL A 54 -1.15 7.71 -8.91
C VAL A 54 -0.44 8.89 -8.26
N GLY A 55 -0.28 9.99 -9.00
CA GLY A 55 0.21 11.27 -8.46
C GLY A 55 1.70 11.33 -8.11
N VAL A 56 2.52 10.34 -8.47
CA VAL A 56 3.96 10.30 -8.16
C VAL A 56 4.80 9.84 -9.36
N PRO A 57 6.10 10.18 -9.42
CA PRO A 57 6.97 9.77 -10.51
C PRO A 57 7.11 8.24 -10.61
N PHE A 58 6.98 7.71 -11.83
CA PHE A 58 7.13 6.28 -12.09
C PHE A 58 8.48 5.74 -11.65
N ASP A 59 9.56 6.46 -11.93
CA ASP A 59 10.93 6.04 -11.63
C ASP A 59 11.21 5.89 -10.14
N VAL A 60 10.43 6.56 -9.30
CA VAL A 60 10.51 6.39 -7.84
C VAL A 60 9.62 5.23 -7.42
N ALA A 61 8.34 5.26 -7.77
CA ALA A 61 7.37 4.26 -7.30
C ALA A 61 7.66 2.83 -7.79
N LYS A 62 8.32 2.65 -8.93
CA LYS A 62 8.67 1.33 -9.48
C LYS A 62 9.63 0.52 -8.60
N ASN A 63 10.36 1.19 -7.70
CA ASN A 63 11.35 0.55 -6.81
C ASN A 63 10.73 0.04 -5.50
N TYR A 64 9.42 0.19 -5.32
CA TYR A 64 8.70 -0.17 -4.09
C TYR A 64 7.56 -1.15 -4.39
N PRO A 65 7.06 -1.88 -3.37
CA PRO A 65 5.87 -2.71 -3.50
C PRO A 65 4.68 -1.94 -4.07
N LYS A 66 3.93 -2.61 -4.96
CA LYS A 66 2.74 -2.07 -5.61
C LYS A 66 1.48 -2.49 -4.85
N ALA A 67 0.66 -1.52 -4.47
CA ALA A 67 -0.68 -1.73 -3.96
C ALA A 67 -1.72 -1.43 -5.04
N ASN A 68 -2.79 -2.21 -5.10
CA ASN A 68 -3.83 -2.08 -6.11
C ASN A 68 -4.87 -1.05 -5.67
N ALA A 69 -5.08 0.00 -6.47
CA ALA A 69 -6.17 0.99 -6.32
C ALA A 69 -7.03 1.06 -7.59
N GLY A 70 -7.51 -0.10 -8.05
CA GLY A 70 -8.29 -0.21 -9.28
C GLY A 70 -7.45 -0.55 -10.51
N ILE A 71 -6.49 -1.47 -10.35
CA ILE A 71 -5.79 -2.15 -11.46
C ILE A 71 -6.70 -3.25 -11.99
N GLY A 72 -7.01 -3.21 -13.29
CA GLY A 72 -7.76 -4.27 -13.96
C GLY A 72 -8.84 -3.74 -14.90
N CYS A 73 -9.90 -4.52 -15.11
CA CYS A 73 -10.96 -4.13 -16.03
C CYS A 73 -11.58 -2.77 -15.63
N VAL A 74 -11.84 -1.92 -16.63
CA VAL A 74 -12.60 -0.68 -16.41
C VAL A 74 -13.98 -1.07 -15.88
N THR A 75 -14.29 -0.65 -14.66
CA THR A 75 -15.62 -0.80 -14.11
C THR A 75 -16.50 0.35 -14.61
N ASN A 76 -17.81 0.10 -14.76
CA ASN A 76 -18.77 1.18 -15.01
C ASN A 76 -19.08 1.99 -13.74
N ASP A 77 -18.49 1.62 -12.60
CA ASP A 77 -18.62 2.33 -11.34
C ASP A 77 -17.59 3.48 -11.27
N ILE A 78 -17.93 4.56 -11.97
CA ILE A 78 -17.12 5.79 -12.02
C ILE A 78 -16.89 6.36 -10.60
N PRO A 79 -17.89 6.45 -9.71
CA PRO A 79 -17.69 6.95 -8.35
C PRO A 79 -16.70 6.12 -7.52
N LEU A 80 -16.69 4.79 -7.66
CA LEU A 80 -15.68 3.94 -7.02
C LEU A 80 -14.29 4.26 -7.56
N ARG A 81 -14.14 4.36 -8.89
CA ARG A 81 -12.85 4.66 -9.51
C ARG A 81 -12.28 6.01 -9.05
N GLU A 82 -13.12 7.04 -8.96
CA GLU A 82 -12.72 8.36 -8.45
C GLU A 82 -12.27 8.29 -7.00
N ARG A 83 -13.01 7.57 -6.15
CA ARG A 83 -12.61 7.35 -4.74
C ARG A 83 -11.28 6.60 -4.62
N GLN A 84 -11.06 5.56 -5.42
CA GLN A 84 -9.79 4.82 -5.45
C GLN A 84 -8.62 5.69 -5.89
N GLN A 85 -8.80 6.50 -6.94
CA GLN A 85 -7.76 7.40 -7.42
C GLN A 85 -7.43 8.51 -6.41
N GLU A 86 -8.44 9.12 -5.80
CA GLU A 86 -8.21 10.17 -4.80
C GLU A 86 -7.57 9.59 -3.52
N TYR A 87 -7.98 8.38 -3.11
CA TYR A 87 -7.35 7.64 -2.03
C TYR A 87 -5.85 7.41 -2.34
N ALA A 88 -5.56 6.82 -3.49
CA ALA A 88 -4.21 6.53 -3.94
C ALA A 88 -3.35 7.80 -4.02
N ARG A 89 -3.91 8.90 -4.55
CA ARG A 89 -3.22 10.18 -4.66
C ARG A 89 -2.78 10.70 -3.28
N ARG A 90 -3.70 10.78 -2.31
CA ARG A 90 -3.41 11.28 -0.95
C ARG A 90 -2.40 10.41 -0.21
N TYR A 91 -2.55 9.09 -0.31
CA TYR A 91 -1.61 8.15 0.28
C TYR A 91 -0.21 8.32 -0.33
N ASN A 92 -0.13 8.27 -1.67
CA ASN A 92 1.13 8.31 -2.39
C ASN A 92 1.86 9.64 -2.21
N GLU A 93 1.14 10.76 -2.12
CA GLU A 93 1.72 12.08 -1.85
C GLU A 93 2.49 12.09 -0.52
N LYS A 94 1.90 11.53 0.55
CA LYS A 94 2.54 11.42 1.86
C LYS A 94 3.74 10.47 1.82
N MET A 95 3.58 9.32 1.17
CA MET A 95 4.64 8.33 1.09
C MET A 95 5.82 8.82 0.25
N PHE A 96 5.55 9.53 -0.85
CA PHE A 96 6.55 10.15 -1.71
C PHE A 96 7.35 11.21 -0.94
N ALA A 97 6.67 12.11 -0.24
CA ALA A 97 7.33 13.11 0.60
C ALA A 97 8.29 12.46 1.62
N TYR A 98 7.89 11.35 2.24
CA TYR A 98 8.72 10.61 3.18
C TYR A 98 9.95 9.98 2.52
N VAL A 99 9.78 9.23 1.43
CA VAL A 99 10.92 8.56 0.77
C VAL A 99 11.88 9.56 0.14
N SER A 100 11.38 10.69 -0.37
CA SER A 100 12.23 11.75 -0.94
C SER A 100 13.11 12.47 0.09
N GLN A 101 12.72 12.48 1.37
CA GLN A 101 13.54 13.07 2.45
C GLN A 101 14.65 12.13 2.95
N LYS A 102 14.57 10.83 2.62
CA LYS A 102 15.56 9.82 3.04
C LYS A 102 16.72 9.64 2.06
N HIS A 103 16.64 10.28 0.90
CA HIS A 103 17.69 10.31 -0.12
C HIS A 103 18.47 11.62 -0.04
#